data_AF-A0A969NHG7-F1
#
_entry.id   AF-A0A969NHG7-F1
#
_cell.length_a   1.000
_cell.length_b   1.000
_cell.length_c   1.000
_cell.angle_alpha   90.00
_cell.angle_beta   90.00
_cell.angle_gamma   90.00
#
_symmetry.space_group_name_H-M   'P 1'
#
loop_
_entity.id
_entity.type
_entity.pdbx_description
1 polymer ?
#
loop_
_entity_poly.entity_id
_entity_poly.type
_entity_poly.pdbx_seq_one_letter_code
_entity_poly.pdbx_strand_id
1 'polypeptide(L)'
;MWGKFSGPKFITNWALLPLFWGAIIFFDGIVYYRTRGRSIINDRPQTLIAIAVCSIGGWAYFEYLNFFVKENWYYPAGDMISTEQFIIYSLLGSSALLTIAFELYMMLETFPRLAVKYTQGPKVVVRKSIWK
;
A
#
# COMPACT_ATOMS: atom_id res chain seq x y z
N MET A 1 -1.35 -1.13 -15.44
CA MET A 1 -2.16 0.00 -15.96
C MET A 1 -2.70 -0.39 -17.33
N TRP A 2 -3.98 -0.16 -17.63
CA TRP A 2 -4.60 -0.57 -18.91
C TRP A 2 -4.25 0.35 -20.10
N GLY A 3 -3.69 1.54 -19.86
CA GLY A 3 -3.14 2.40 -20.91
C GLY A 3 -1.67 2.07 -21.18
N LYS A 4 -1.32 1.75 -22.44
CA LYS A 4 0.07 1.65 -22.91
C LYS A 4 0.51 3.02 -23.41
N PHE A 5 1.01 3.86 -22.50
CA PHE A 5 1.57 5.17 -22.86
C PHE A 5 3.07 5.02 -23.13
N SER A 6 3.53 5.52 -24.27
CA SER A 6 4.95 5.49 -24.67
C SER A 6 5.71 6.76 -24.28
N GLY A 7 5.02 7.79 -23.79
CA GLY A 7 5.65 9.00 -23.30
C GLY A 7 4.66 9.98 -22.66
N PRO A 8 5.18 11.06 -22.04
CA PRO A 8 6.60 11.32 -21.80
C PRO A 8 7.19 10.35 -20.74
N LYS A 9 8.42 9.87 -20.98
CA LYS A 9 9.06 8.78 -20.19
C LYS A 9 9.14 9.06 -18.70
N PHE A 10 9.34 10.33 -18.32
CA PHE A 10 9.33 10.73 -16.92
C PHE A 10 8.00 10.41 -16.23
N ILE A 11 6.87 10.71 -16.88
CA ILE A 11 5.55 10.39 -16.33
C ILE A 11 5.37 8.88 -16.28
N THR A 12 5.67 8.16 -17.36
CA THR A 12 5.45 6.71 -17.40
C THR A 12 6.30 5.94 -16.39
N ASN A 13 7.52 6.39 -16.12
CA ASN A 13 8.43 5.72 -15.18
C ASN A 13 8.07 6.01 -13.72
N TRP A 14 7.53 7.20 -13.43
CA TRP A 14 7.29 7.64 -12.05
C TRP A 14 5.82 7.66 -11.65
N ALA A 15 4.86 7.47 -12.57
CA ALA A 15 3.42 7.66 -12.36
C ALA A 15 2.83 6.89 -11.18
N LEU A 16 3.39 5.74 -10.80
CA LEU A 16 2.90 4.97 -9.67
C LEU A 16 3.14 5.69 -8.34
N LEU A 17 4.24 6.43 -8.16
CA LEU A 17 4.49 7.15 -6.91
C LEU A 17 3.40 8.19 -6.59
N PRO A 18 3.09 9.18 -7.46
CA PRO A 18 2.03 10.13 -7.19
C PRO A 18 0.65 9.48 -7.20
N LEU A 19 0.46 8.34 -7.89
CA LEU A 19 -0.80 7.59 -7.81
C LEU A 19 -1.03 7.03 -6.40
N PHE A 20 -0.05 6.30 -5.85
CA PHE A 20 -0.18 5.69 -4.53
C PHE A 20 -0.18 6.72 -3.40
N TRP A 21 0.76 7.67 -3.42
CA TRP A 21 0.80 8.74 -2.41
C TRP A 21 -0.35 9.73 -2.56
N GLY A 22 -0.81 10.00 -3.77
CA GLY A 22 -2.02 10.77 -4.02
C GLY A 22 -3.27 10.07 -3.47
N ALA A 23 -3.37 8.75 -3.64
CA ALA A 23 -4.46 7.97 -3.04
C ALA A 23 -4.42 7.98 -1.51
N ILE A 24 -3.24 7.88 -0.89
CA ILE A 24 -3.04 8.00 0.56
C ILE A 24 -3.59 9.35 1.07
N ILE A 25 -3.14 10.46 0.48
CA ILE A 25 -3.59 11.81 0.86
C ILE A 25 -5.09 11.98 0.62
N PHE A 26 -5.60 11.43 -0.48
CA PHE A 26 -7.03 11.47 -0.80
C PHE A 26 -7.87 10.74 0.25
N PHE A 27 -7.47 9.52 0.66
CA PHE A 27 -8.17 8.76 1.69
C PHE A 27 -8.08 9.43 3.06
N ASP A 28 -6.91 9.96 3.44
CA ASP A 28 -6.76 10.72 4.69
C ASP A 28 -7.69 11.95 4.68
N GLY A 29 -7.80 12.65 3.54
CA GLY A 29 -8.73 13.77 3.38
C GLY A 29 -10.20 13.36 3.57
N ILE A 30 -10.61 12.18 3.08
CA ILE A 30 -11.94 11.62 3.35
C ILE A 30 -12.11 11.34 4.85
N VAL A 31 -11.13 10.72 5.50
CA VAL A 31 -11.14 10.45 6.93
C VAL A 31 -11.30 11.76 7.69
N TYR A 32 -10.42 12.73 7.44
CA TYR A 32 -10.43 14.07 8.03
C TYR A 32 -11.79 14.74 7.93
N TYR A 33 -12.41 14.75 6.74
CA TYR A 33 -13.73 15.32 6.56
C TYR A 33 -14.80 14.59 7.38
N ARG A 34 -14.81 13.26 7.36
CA ARG A 34 -15.84 12.44 8.00
C ARG A 34 -15.75 12.41 9.53
N THR A 35 -14.56 12.64 10.08
CA THR A 35 -14.28 12.62 11.53
C THR A 35 -14.23 14.02 12.15
N ARG A 36 -14.54 15.07 11.39
CA ARG A 36 -14.46 16.48 11.81
C ARG A 36 -13.05 16.90 12.20
N GLY A 37 -12.10 16.56 11.35
CA GLY A 37 -10.72 17.02 11.42
C GLY A 37 -9.74 16.04 12.08
N ARG A 38 -10.16 14.79 12.35
CA ARG A 38 -9.28 13.77 12.94
C ARG A 38 -8.78 12.79 11.89
N SER A 39 -7.52 12.86 11.53
CA SER A 39 -6.90 11.94 10.56
C SER A 39 -5.47 11.60 11.00
N ILE A 40 -4.85 10.60 10.39
CA ILE A 40 -3.51 10.21 10.81
C ILE A 40 -2.48 11.26 10.38
N ILE A 41 -2.65 11.89 9.21
CA ILE A 41 -1.75 12.96 8.75
C ILE A 41 -1.88 14.17 9.68
N ASN A 42 -3.10 14.54 10.08
CA ASN A 42 -3.35 15.70 10.93
C ASN A 42 -2.93 15.47 12.39
N ASP A 43 -3.33 14.35 12.99
CA ASP A 43 -3.22 14.14 14.43
C ASP A 43 -1.94 13.39 14.83
N ARG A 44 -1.44 12.50 13.95
CA ARG A 44 -0.38 11.53 14.27
C ARG A 44 0.61 11.32 13.11
N PRO A 45 1.22 12.39 12.55
CA PRO A 45 2.13 12.27 11.42
C PRO A 45 3.33 11.36 11.71
N GLN A 46 3.80 11.28 12.96
CA GLN A 46 4.87 10.36 13.34
C GLN A 46 4.44 8.89 13.20
N THR A 47 3.17 8.56 13.48
CA THR A 47 2.64 7.21 13.29
C THR A 47 2.61 6.85 11.80
N LEU A 48 2.21 7.78 10.94
CA LEU A 48 2.25 7.58 9.48
C LEU A 48 3.68 7.31 9.00
N ILE A 49 4.65 8.11 9.47
CA ILE A 49 6.07 7.91 9.13
C ILE A 49 6.56 6.54 9.62
N ALA A 50 6.20 6.13 10.84
CA ALA A 50 6.55 4.81 11.36
C ALA A 50 5.97 3.68 10.50
N ILE A 51 4.69 3.78 10.09
CA ILE A 51 4.06 2.81 9.17
C ILE A 51 4.81 2.76 7.84
N ALA A 52 5.14 3.92 7.26
CA ALA A 52 5.88 4.01 6.01
C ALA A 52 7.27 3.36 6.10
N VAL A 53 8.02 3.60 7.18
CA VAL A 53 9.33 2.97 7.44
C VAL A 53 9.18 1.46 7.64
N CYS A 54 8.18 1.00 8.40
CA CYS A 54 7.88 -0.42 8.55
C CYS A 54 7.55 -1.06 7.19
N SER A 55 6.85 -0.35 6.31
CA SER A 55 6.51 -0.80 4.96
C SER A 55 7.74 -1.01 4.10
N ILE A 56 8.71 -0.08 4.17
CA ILE A 56 10.02 -0.23 3.52
C ILE A 56 10.73 -1.48 4.05
N GLY A 57 10.77 -1.67 5.38
CA GLY A 57 11.39 -2.83 6.00
C GLY A 57 10.75 -4.15 5.56
N GLY A 58 9.42 -4.20 5.50
CA GLY A 58 8.68 -5.35 5.00
C GLY A 58 8.98 -5.66 3.53
N TRP A 59 9.10 -4.63 2.69
CA TRP A 59 9.50 -4.79 1.29
C TRP A 59 10.95 -5.27 1.16
N ALA A 60 11.88 -4.71 1.91
CA ALA A 60 13.27 -5.15 1.90
C ALA A 60 13.40 -6.63 2.34
N TYR A 61 12.61 -7.05 3.33
CA TYR A 61 12.53 -8.45 3.72
C TYR A 61 11.92 -9.34 2.63
N PHE A 62 10.84 -8.89 1.98
CA PHE A 62 10.26 -9.57 0.83
C PHE A 62 11.27 -9.75 -0.31
N GLU A 63 12.01 -8.70 -0.67
CA GLU A 63 13.06 -8.76 -1.70
C GLU A 63 14.21 -9.70 -1.28
N TYR A 64 14.63 -9.65 -0.02
CA TYR A 64 15.62 -10.57 0.52
C TYR A 64 15.20 -12.05 0.38
N LEU A 65 13.93 -12.37 0.66
CA LEU A 65 13.42 -13.73 0.46
C LEU A 65 13.39 -14.12 -1.04
N ASN A 66 12.97 -13.21 -1.92
CA ASN A 66 12.93 -13.46 -3.36
C ASN A 66 14.32 -13.62 -3.98
N PHE A 67 15.37 -13.03 -3.39
CA PHE A 67 16.74 -13.25 -3.82
C PHE A 67 17.13 -14.75 -3.86
N PHE A 68 16.60 -15.55 -2.93
CA PHE A 68 16.86 -16.99 -2.87
C PHE A 68 15.93 -17.82 -3.75
N VAL A 69 14.81 -17.25 -4.20
CA VAL A 69 13.83 -17.92 -5.06
C VAL A 69 13.74 -17.19 -6.39
N LYS A 70 14.76 -17.42 -7.24
CA LYS A 70 14.98 -16.73 -8.53
C LYS A 70 13.80 -16.80 -9.51
N GLU A 71 12.89 -17.74 -9.31
CA GLU A 71 11.73 -17.99 -10.19
C GLU A 71 10.48 -17.20 -9.78
N ASN A 72 10.39 -16.71 -8.54
CA ASN A 72 9.13 -16.12 -8.04
C ASN A 72 8.90 -14.69 -8.52
N TRP A 73 9.96 -13.91 -8.70
CA TRP A 73 9.85 -12.49 -9.02
C TRP A 73 11.07 -12.01 -9.82
N TYR A 74 10.84 -11.65 -11.09
CA TYR A 74 11.85 -11.13 -12.00
C TYR A 74 11.41 -9.78 -12.58
N TYR A 75 12.35 -8.85 -12.72
CA TYR A 75 12.14 -7.52 -13.28
C TYR A 75 12.59 -7.46 -14.76
N PRO A 76 11.75 -7.83 -15.75
CA PRO A 76 12.12 -7.85 -17.17
C PRO A 76 12.46 -6.48 -17.76
N ALA A 77 12.17 -5.42 -17.01
CA ALA A 77 12.33 -4.02 -17.37
C ALA A 77 13.17 -3.27 -16.33
N GLY A 78 14.00 -4.00 -15.56
CA GLY A 78 14.81 -3.42 -14.47
C GLY A 78 15.86 -2.41 -14.91
N ASP A 79 16.19 -2.38 -16.21
CA ASP A 79 17.13 -1.48 -16.86
C ASP A 79 16.48 -0.20 -17.44
N MET A 80 15.16 0.00 -17.26
CA MET A 80 14.46 1.18 -17.74
C MET A 80 14.85 2.49 -17.02
N ILE A 81 15.42 2.39 -15.82
CA ILE A 81 15.86 3.50 -14.98
C ILE A 81 17.23 3.17 -14.37
N SER A 82 17.99 4.19 -13.94
CA SER A 82 19.27 3.95 -13.29
C SER A 82 19.11 3.25 -11.94
N THR A 83 20.15 2.60 -11.44
CA THR A 83 20.14 1.93 -10.13
C THR A 83 19.74 2.88 -9.00
N GLU A 84 20.23 4.11 -9.02
CA GLU A 84 19.92 5.13 -8.02
C GLU A 84 18.44 5.51 -8.08
N GLN A 85 17.90 5.69 -9.30
CA GLN A 85 16.48 5.95 -9.51
C GLN A 85 15.63 4.77 -9.04
N PHE A 86 16.07 3.53 -9.30
CA PHE A 86 15.38 2.33 -8.85
C PHE A 86 15.35 2.22 -7.33
N ILE A 87 16.45 2.54 -6.63
CA ILE A 87 16.48 2.54 -5.16
C ILE A 87 15.50 3.57 -4.61
N ILE A 88 15.53 4.82 -5.12
CA ILE A 88 14.60 5.88 -4.68
C ILE A 88 13.15 5.46 -4.95
N TYR A 89 12.88 4.97 -6.16
CA TYR A 89 11.56 4.51 -6.56
C TYR A 89 11.08 3.36 -5.66
N SER A 90 11.94 2.40 -5.36
CA SER A 90 11.61 1.25 -4.51
C SER A 90 11.32 1.69 -3.07
N LEU A 91 12.10 2.61 -2.50
CA LEU A 91 11.87 3.14 -1.15
C LEU A 91 10.55 3.93 -1.07
N LEU A 92 10.31 4.85 -2.00
CA LEU A 92 9.10 5.67 -2.03
C LEU A 92 7.85 4.85 -2.42
N GLY A 93 8.00 3.85 -3.29
CA GLY A 93 6.92 2.97 -3.70
C GLY A 93 6.55 1.99 -2.58
N SER A 94 7.55 1.34 -1.97
CA SER A 94 7.32 0.38 -0.89
C SER A 94 6.77 1.04 0.37
N SER A 95 7.21 2.25 0.71
CA SER A 95 6.65 3.01 1.85
C SER A 95 5.14 3.24 1.73
N ALA A 96 4.59 3.29 0.51
CA ALA A 96 3.17 3.52 0.31
C ALA A 96 2.29 2.29 0.59
N LEU A 97 2.83 1.06 0.55
CA LEU A 97 2.02 -0.17 0.58
C LEU A 97 1.27 -0.40 1.90
N LEU A 98 1.95 -0.37 3.05
CA LEU A 98 1.24 -0.43 4.34
C LEU A 98 0.50 0.87 4.61
N THR A 99 1.07 2.01 4.22
CA THR A 99 0.47 3.33 4.44
C THR A 99 -0.93 3.40 3.83
N ILE A 100 -1.10 3.00 2.56
CA ILE A 100 -2.42 2.97 1.91
C ILE A 100 -3.36 1.94 2.53
N ALA A 101 -2.84 0.80 3.02
CA ALA A 101 -3.65 -0.20 3.70
C ALA A 101 -4.25 0.33 5.01
N PHE A 102 -3.46 1.07 5.80
CA PHE A 102 -3.94 1.72 7.02
C PHE A 102 -4.90 2.88 6.73
N GLU A 103 -4.63 3.71 5.71
CA GLU A 103 -5.58 4.75 5.28
C GLU A 103 -6.92 4.19 4.86
N LEU A 104 -6.91 3.13 4.04
CA LEU A 104 -8.14 2.44 3.66
C LEU A 104 -8.86 1.87 4.88
N TYR A 105 -8.13 1.26 5.83
CA TYR A 105 -8.71 0.78 7.07
C TYR A 105 -9.41 1.91 7.85
N MET A 106 -8.71 3.02 8.09
CA MET A 106 -9.27 4.18 8.81
C MET A 106 -10.46 4.78 8.08
N MET A 107 -10.39 4.88 6.74
CA MET A 107 -11.51 5.31 5.91
C MET A 107 -12.71 4.39 6.08
N LEU A 108 -12.52 3.07 6.04
CA LEU A 108 -13.60 2.09 6.22
C LEU A 108 -14.21 2.15 7.62
N GLU A 109 -13.41 2.41 8.66
CA GLU A 109 -13.90 2.61 10.03
C GLU A 109 -14.85 3.81 10.17
N THR A 110 -14.72 4.83 9.32
CA THR A 110 -15.65 5.97 9.33
C THR A 110 -17.07 5.62 8.88
N PHE A 111 -17.31 4.40 8.38
CA PHE A 111 -18.64 3.91 8.00
C PHE A 111 -19.18 2.95 9.09
N PRO A 112 -20.15 3.37 9.92
CA PRO A 112 -20.59 2.59 11.08
C PRO A 112 -21.03 1.16 10.76
N ARG A 113 -21.69 0.95 9.62
CA ARG A 113 -22.11 -0.39 9.17
C ARG A 113 -20.93 -1.32 8.91
N LEU A 114 -19.83 -0.80 8.35
CA LEU A 114 -18.63 -1.61 8.06
C LEU A 114 -17.82 -1.82 9.34
N ALA A 115 -17.65 -0.76 10.13
CA ALA A 115 -16.93 -0.82 11.40
C ALA A 115 -17.54 -1.86 12.36
N VAL A 116 -18.87 -1.86 12.53
CA VAL A 116 -19.55 -2.78 13.46
C VAL A 116 -19.63 -4.22 12.92
N LYS A 117 -19.80 -4.41 11.60
CA LYS A 117 -20.05 -5.73 11.00
C LYS A 117 -18.99 -6.77 11.32
N TYR A 118 -17.72 -6.36 11.40
CA TYR A 118 -16.59 -7.27 11.60
C TYR A 118 -16.00 -7.23 13.02
N THR A 119 -16.65 -6.56 13.97
CA THR A 119 -16.20 -6.50 15.38
C THR A 119 -16.09 -7.87 16.05
N GLN A 120 -16.88 -8.84 15.61
CA GLN A 120 -16.88 -10.23 16.11
C GLN A 120 -16.15 -11.19 15.16
N GLY A 121 -15.38 -10.65 14.20
CA GLY A 121 -14.72 -11.42 13.15
C GLY A 121 -15.68 -12.02 12.10
N PRO A 122 -15.13 -12.52 10.98
CA PRO A 122 -15.92 -13.26 10.01
C PRO A 122 -16.36 -14.61 10.60
N LYS A 123 -17.67 -14.90 10.57
CA LYS A 123 -18.20 -16.21 10.95
C LYS A 123 -17.93 -17.21 9.83
N VAL A 124 -16.88 -18.00 9.96
CA VAL A 124 -16.56 -19.09 9.01
C VAL A 124 -17.32 -20.34 9.44
N VAL A 125 -18.33 -20.73 8.65
CA VAL A 125 -19.00 -22.02 8.83
C VAL A 125 -18.15 -23.09 8.17
N VAL A 126 -17.31 -23.77 8.95
CA VAL A 126 -16.55 -24.92 8.45
C VAL A 126 -17.47 -26.13 8.41
N ARG A 127 -17.74 -26.66 7.21
CA ARG A 127 -18.51 -27.90 7.05
C ARG A 127 -17.67 -29.07 7.58
N LYS A 128 -18.12 -29.73 8.66
CA LYS A 128 -17.44 -30.92 9.19
C LYS A 128 -17.60 -32.09 8.19
N SER A 129 -16.47 -32.77 7.94
CA SER A 129 -16.27 -34.01 7.16
C SER A 129 -16.23 -33.87 5.63
N ILE A 130 -14.99 -33.82 5.09
CA ILE A 130 -14.63 -34.31 3.75
C ILE A 130 -13.95 -35.70 3.85
N TRP A 131 -13.72 -36.19 5.07
CA TRP A 131 -13.15 -37.50 5.32
C TRP A 131 -14.21 -38.41 5.95
N LYS A 132 -14.69 -39.37 5.16
CA LYS A 132 -15.38 -40.60 5.55
C LYS A 132 -14.65 -41.75 4.89
#